data_AF-A0A0R1U3L9-F1
#
_entry.id   AF-A0A0R1U3L9-F1
#
_cell.length_a   1.000
_cell.length_b   1.000
_cell.length_c   1.000
_cell.angle_alpha   90.00
_cell.angle_beta   90.00
_cell.angle_gamma   90.00
#
_symmetry.space_group_name_H-M   'P 1'
#
loop_
_entity.id
_entity.type
_entity.pdbx_description
1 polymer ?
#
loop_
_entity_poly.entity_id
_entity_poly.type
_entity_poly.pdbx_seq_one_letter_code
_entity_poly.pdbx_strand_id
1 'polypeptide(L)'
;MDAQLIQFHITPQLADQAANGIQMAPNSGFNLEFVALKKYVAEDLRGIPEFRREYRRKLMHVVEQFNEYFQWHAEKAAKMKHFRDSFGKLEDLSDSAKYLVSLLKSEFIIPGELELTEMRLTGEFSIYAPGSDSELKQRALQVRDDSIATFKAQHQAPTTTVPHTTAQPFPGQ
;
A
#
# COMPACT_ATOMS: atom_id res chain seq x y z
N MET A 1 20.25 7.27 8.44
CA MET A 1 19.35 6.15 8.73
C MET A 1 18.85 5.62 7.41
N ASP A 2 19.08 4.33 7.13
CA ASP A 2 18.56 3.69 5.92
C ASP A 2 17.10 3.27 6.15
N ALA A 3 16.20 3.92 5.44
CA ALA A 3 14.78 3.61 5.42
C ALA A 3 14.37 3.17 4.01
N GLN A 4 13.29 2.41 3.91
CA GLN A 4 12.74 1.93 2.65
C GLN A 4 11.24 2.17 2.58
N LEU A 5 10.76 2.35 1.36
CA LEU A 5 9.33 2.41 1.03
C LEU A 5 8.73 1.00 1.06
N ILE A 6 7.57 0.86 1.72
CA ILE A 6 6.74 -0.34 1.65
C ILE A 6 5.33 0.08 1.28
N GLN A 7 4.74 -0.59 0.28
CA GLN A 7 3.36 -0.39 -0.14
C GLN A 7 2.51 -1.61 0.23
N PHE A 8 1.30 -1.37 0.72
CA PHE A 8 0.39 -2.42 1.15
C PHE A 8 -1.05 -2.10 0.75
N HIS A 9 -1.74 -3.07 0.13
CA HIS A 9 -3.12 -2.91 -0.29
C HIS A 9 -4.08 -3.66 0.63
N ILE A 10 -5.15 -3.00 1.06
CA ILE A 10 -6.24 -3.58 1.83
C ILE A 10 -7.50 -3.55 0.97
N THR A 11 -8.06 -4.73 0.71
CA THR A 11 -9.40 -4.89 0.13
C THR A 11 -10.36 -5.19 1.28
N PRO A 12 -11.29 -4.27 1.64
CA PRO A 12 -12.25 -4.53 2.70
C PRO A 12 -13.13 -5.73 2.38
N GLN A 13 -13.38 -6.59 3.36
CA GLN A 13 -14.25 -7.76 3.19
C GLN A 13 -15.69 -7.45 3.62
N LEU A 14 -16.66 -7.78 2.77
CA LEU A 14 -18.09 -7.68 3.06
C LEU A 14 -18.70 -9.09 3.02
N ALA A 15 -19.39 -9.50 4.10
CA ALA A 15 -19.94 -10.86 4.23
C ALA A 15 -20.91 -11.24 3.09
N ASP A 16 -21.75 -10.30 2.62
CA ASP A 16 -22.69 -10.54 1.51
C ASP A 16 -22.00 -10.71 0.14
N GLN A 17 -20.75 -10.27 0.01
CA GLN A 17 -19.96 -10.44 -1.22
C GLN A 17 -19.27 -11.80 -1.29
N ALA A 18 -18.81 -12.31 -0.15
CA ALA A 18 -18.28 -13.67 -0.05
C ALA A 18 -19.35 -14.74 -0.36
N ALA A 19 -20.62 -14.47 -0.03
CA ALA A 19 -21.74 -15.37 -0.25
C ALA A 19 -22.34 -15.30 -1.67
N ASN A 20 -22.34 -14.13 -2.32
CA ASN A 20 -22.96 -13.94 -3.65
C ASN A 20 -21.98 -13.90 -4.83
N GLY A 21 -20.67 -14.13 -4.59
CA GLY A 21 -19.66 -14.12 -5.65
C GLY A 21 -19.46 -12.75 -6.33
N ILE A 22 -20.04 -11.68 -5.78
CA ILE A 22 -19.81 -10.31 -6.24
C ILE A 22 -18.45 -9.89 -5.71
N GLN A 23 -17.41 -10.08 -6.49
CA GLN A 23 -16.11 -9.47 -6.22
C GLN A 23 -16.26 -7.95 -6.32
N MET A 24 -15.94 -7.23 -5.25
CA MET A 24 -15.44 -5.86 -5.35
C MET A 24 -14.47 -5.78 -6.53
N ALA A 25 -14.55 -4.72 -7.34
CA ALA A 25 -13.61 -4.52 -8.43
C ALA A 25 -12.18 -4.72 -7.88
N PRO A 26 -11.27 -5.40 -8.59
CA PRO A 26 -9.92 -5.72 -8.09
C PRO A 26 -9.11 -4.47 -7.70
N ASN A 27 -9.62 -3.29 -8.02
CA ASN A 27 -9.09 -1.97 -7.70
C ASN A 27 -10.06 -1.20 -6.77
N SER A 28 -10.60 -1.79 -5.71
CA SER A 28 -11.33 -1.04 -4.68
C SER A 28 -10.84 -1.42 -3.30
N GLY A 29 -10.37 -0.42 -2.55
CA GLY A 29 -9.71 -0.60 -1.27
C GLY A 29 -8.78 0.55 -0.90
N PHE A 30 -7.97 0.32 0.12
CA PHE A 30 -7.02 1.28 0.68
C PHE A 30 -5.59 0.88 0.28
N ASN A 31 -4.90 1.78 -0.43
CA ASN A 31 -3.47 1.67 -0.67
C ASN A 31 -2.74 2.45 0.41
N LEU A 32 -1.93 1.75 1.20
CA LEU A 32 -1.11 2.32 2.24
C LEU A 32 0.34 2.40 1.76
N GLU A 33 0.99 3.52 2.03
CA GLU A 33 2.41 3.71 1.82
C GLU A 33 3.08 3.99 3.17
N PHE A 34 4.14 3.26 3.44
CA PHE A 34 4.93 3.37 4.66
C PHE A 34 6.37 3.67 4.31
N VAL A 35 7.02 4.42 5.19
CA VAL A 35 8.47 4.50 5.25
C VAL A 35 8.93 3.86 6.56
N ALA A 36 9.85 2.91 6.44
CA ALA A 36 10.31 2.10 7.57
C ALA A 36 11.82 1.96 7.58
N LEU A 37 12.44 2.02 8.75
CA LEU A 37 13.85 1.67 8.93
C LEU A 37 14.11 0.21 8.54
N LYS A 38 15.29 -0.09 7.96
CA LYS A 38 15.68 -1.45 7.51
C LYS A 38 15.48 -2.57 8.55
N LYS A 39 15.52 -2.25 9.86
CA LYS A 39 15.23 -3.23 10.93
C LYS A 39 13.82 -3.81 10.88
N TYR A 40 12.87 -3.17 10.21
CA TYR A 40 11.49 -3.65 10.01
C TYR A 40 11.25 -4.28 8.65
N VAL A 41 12.21 -4.18 7.74
CA VAL A 41 12.08 -4.53 6.34
C VAL A 41 12.83 -5.83 6.05
N ALA A 42 12.21 -6.66 5.22
CA ALA A 42 12.80 -7.79 4.53
C ALA A 42 12.60 -7.61 3.02
N GLU A 43 13.28 -8.41 2.22
CA GLU A 43 13.03 -8.48 0.77
C GLU A 43 12.42 -9.84 0.47
N ASP A 44 11.37 -9.85 -0.36
CA ASP A 44 10.79 -11.09 -0.86
C ASP A 44 11.72 -11.75 -1.91
N LEU A 45 11.32 -12.92 -2.42
CA LEU A 45 12.10 -13.64 -3.44
C LEU A 45 12.27 -12.87 -4.76
N ARG A 46 11.49 -11.80 -4.96
CA ARG A 46 11.53 -10.93 -6.13
C ARG A 46 12.34 -9.65 -5.85
N GLY A 47 12.91 -9.49 -4.66
CA GLY A 47 13.63 -8.28 -4.25
C GLY A 47 12.71 -7.11 -3.89
N ILE A 48 11.41 -7.35 -3.69
CA ILE A 48 10.46 -6.30 -3.31
C ILE A 48 10.51 -6.13 -1.79
N PRO A 49 10.72 -4.90 -1.28
CA PRO A 49 10.67 -4.63 0.15
C PRO A 49 9.30 -4.98 0.74
N GLU A 50 9.31 -5.79 1.79
CA GLU A 50 8.14 -6.15 2.58
C GLU A 50 8.42 -6.05 4.08
N PHE A 51 7.37 -6.00 4.90
CA PHE A 51 7.54 -6.06 6.34
C PHE A 51 8.08 -7.42 6.77
N ARG A 52 9.03 -7.42 7.70
CA ARG A 52 9.45 -8.65 8.39
C ARG A 52 8.23 -9.37 8.97
N ARG A 53 8.31 -10.71 9.03
CA ARG A 53 7.21 -11.60 9.43
C ARG A 53 6.45 -11.18 10.69
N GLU A 54 7.14 -10.65 11.71
CA GLU A 54 6.49 -10.17 12.94
C GLU A 54 5.63 -8.92 12.72
N TYR A 55 6.12 -7.95 11.95
CA TYR A 55 5.39 -6.73 11.60
C TYR A 55 4.29 -7.03 10.60
N ARG A 56 4.54 -7.93 9.65
CA ARG A 56 3.48 -8.40 8.75
C ARG A 56 2.31 -9.01 9.52
N ARG A 57 2.56 -9.79 10.57
CA ARG A 57 1.49 -10.32 11.45
C ARG A 57 0.74 -9.22 12.20
N LYS A 58 1.45 -8.20 12.73
CA LYS A 58 0.80 -7.04 13.35
C LYS A 58 -0.09 -6.28 12.37
N LEU A 59 0.40 -6.03 11.15
CA LEU A 59 -0.38 -5.36 10.11
C LEU A 59 -1.61 -6.17 9.73
N MET A 60 -1.49 -7.49 9.59
CA MET A 60 -2.63 -8.36 9.33
C MET A 60 -3.66 -8.32 10.47
N HIS A 61 -3.22 -8.25 11.73
CA HIS A 61 -4.13 -8.08 12.86
C HIS A 61 -4.91 -6.76 12.79
N VAL A 62 -4.24 -5.66 12.44
CA VAL A 62 -4.91 -4.36 12.18
C VAL A 62 -5.94 -4.49 11.05
N VAL A 63 -5.62 -5.23 9.98
CA VAL A 63 -6.54 -5.48 8.86
C VAL A 63 -7.76 -6.29 9.30
N GLU A 64 -7.58 -7.29 10.16
CA GLU A 64 -8.67 -8.09 10.73
C GLU A 64 -9.62 -7.21 11.54
N GLN A 65 -9.11 -6.44 12.49
CA GLN A 65 -9.90 -5.48 13.29
C GLN A 65 -10.62 -4.45 12.40
N PHE A 66 -9.93 -3.94 11.39
CA PHE A 66 -10.51 -3.03 10.41
C PHE A 66 -11.69 -3.67 9.66
N ASN A 67 -11.54 -4.91 9.19
CA ASN A 67 -12.60 -5.62 8.47
C ASN A 67 -13.82 -5.90 9.36
N GLU A 68 -13.61 -6.26 10.63
CA GLU A 68 -14.71 -6.45 11.59
C GLU A 68 -15.54 -5.17 11.76
N TYR A 69 -14.86 -4.03 11.95
CA TYR A 69 -15.52 -2.73 12.03
C TYR A 69 -16.24 -2.37 10.73
N PHE A 70 -15.57 -2.55 9.59
CA PHE A 70 -16.12 -2.22 8.27
C PHE A 70 -17.38 -3.03 7.97
N GLN A 71 -17.37 -4.34 8.27
CA GLN A 71 -18.53 -5.21 8.12
C GLN A 71 -19.68 -4.77 9.04
N TRP A 72 -19.41 -4.54 10.32
CA TRP A 72 -20.44 -4.10 11.26
C TRP A 72 -21.08 -2.76 10.86
N HIS A 73 -20.28 -1.82 10.37
CA HIS A 73 -20.77 -0.54 9.85
C HIS A 73 -21.66 -0.73 8.61
N ALA A 74 -21.22 -1.55 7.65
CA ALA A 74 -22.00 -1.84 6.45
C ALA A 74 -23.35 -2.51 6.78
N GLU A 75 -23.38 -3.46 7.72
CA GLU A 75 -24.61 -4.10 8.18
C GLU A 75 -25.57 -3.12 8.86
N LYS A 76 -25.05 -2.15 9.63
CA LYS A 76 -25.86 -1.09 10.23
C LYS A 76 -26.43 -0.13 9.20
N ALA A 77 -25.61 0.31 8.25
CA ALA A 77 -26.03 1.18 7.16
C ALA A 77 -27.15 0.55 6.32
N ALA A 78 -27.01 -0.74 5.99
CA ALA A 78 -28.03 -1.49 5.24
C ALA A 78 -29.40 -1.56 5.95
N LYS A 79 -29.42 -1.54 7.29
CA LYS A 79 -30.66 -1.58 8.09
C LYS A 79 -31.36 -0.23 8.19
N MET A 80 -30.69 0.87 7.86
CA MET A 80 -31.25 2.23 7.93
C MET A 80 -31.78 2.68 6.56
N LYS A 81 -33.11 2.87 6.45
CA LYS A 81 -33.84 3.23 5.21
C LYS A 81 -33.35 4.51 4.49
N HIS A 82 -32.57 5.37 5.15
CA HIS A 82 -32.08 6.65 4.62
C HIS A 82 -30.68 6.59 3.97
N PHE A 83 -30.02 5.43 3.94
CA PHE A 83 -28.65 5.27 3.43
C PHE A 83 -28.50 5.28 1.90
N ARG A 84 -29.54 5.67 1.16
CA ARG A 84 -29.52 5.66 -0.31
C ARG A 84 -28.77 6.83 -0.95
N ASP A 85 -28.45 7.88 -0.18
CA ASP A 85 -27.83 9.08 -0.72
C ASP A 85 -26.29 8.95 -0.79
N SER A 86 -25.71 9.39 -1.91
CA SER A 86 -24.27 9.31 -2.20
C SER A 86 -23.38 9.98 -1.14
N PHE A 87 -23.91 10.95 -0.39
CA PHE A 87 -23.20 11.64 0.69
C PHE A 87 -22.95 10.74 1.92
N GLY A 88 -23.91 9.90 2.32
CA GLY A 88 -23.74 8.98 3.45
C GLY A 88 -22.66 7.93 3.19
N LYS A 89 -22.50 7.51 1.93
CA LYS A 89 -21.43 6.57 1.53
C LYS A 89 -20.03 7.19 1.60
N LEU A 90 -19.92 8.51 1.39
CA LEU A 90 -18.64 9.22 1.46
C LEU A 90 -18.22 9.46 2.92
N GLU A 91 -19.19 9.76 3.78
CA GLU A 91 -18.99 9.92 5.23
C GLU A 91 -18.51 8.60 5.87
N ASP A 92 -19.17 7.48 5.54
CA ASP A 92 -18.76 6.14 5.97
C ASP A 92 -17.34 5.79 5.53
N LEU A 93 -16.96 6.18 4.31
CA LEU A 93 -15.61 5.96 3.79
C LEU A 93 -14.57 6.78 4.58
N SER A 94 -14.89 8.05 4.85
CA SER A 94 -14.07 8.91 5.70
C SER A 94 -13.89 8.32 7.09
N ASP A 95 -14.96 7.81 7.69
CA ASP A 95 -14.90 7.26 9.05
C ASP A 95 -14.17 5.92 9.09
N SER A 96 -14.35 5.08 8.07
CA SER A 96 -13.54 3.88 7.86
C SER A 96 -12.06 4.20 7.73
N ALA A 97 -11.71 5.24 6.96
CA ALA A 97 -10.34 5.71 6.80
C ALA A 97 -9.74 6.22 8.12
N LYS A 98 -10.49 7.03 8.88
CA LYS A 98 -10.07 7.52 10.21
C LYS A 98 -9.86 6.36 11.18
N TYR A 99 -10.76 5.38 11.17
CA TYR A 99 -10.65 4.19 12.02
C TYR A 99 -9.40 3.38 11.68
N LEU A 100 -9.14 3.10 10.40
CA LEU A 100 -7.92 2.42 9.95
C LEU A 100 -6.65 3.18 10.38
N VAL A 101 -6.61 4.49 10.20
CA VAL A 101 -5.48 5.32 10.67
C VAL A 101 -5.34 5.25 12.19
N SER A 102 -6.44 5.22 12.93
CA SER A 102 -6.41 5.08 14.39
C SER A 102 -5.78 3.74 14.80
N LEU A 103 -6.21 2.63 14.20
CA LEU A 103 -5.65 1.30 14.46
C LEU A 103 -4.16 1.23 14.13
N LEU A 104 -3.77 1.77 12.97
CA LEU A 104 -2.37 1.84 12.57
C LEU A 104 -1.54 2.64 13.59
N LYS A 105 -2.06 3.77 14.08
CA LYS A 105 -1.37 4.59 15.10
C LYS A 105 -1.24 3.88 16.44
N SER A 106 -2.23 3.10 16.87
CA SER A 106 -2.21 2.43 18.16
C SER A 106 -1.38 1.15 18.17
N GLU A 107 -1.35 0.40 17.06
CA GLU A 107 -0.84 -0.98 17.07
C GLU A 107 0.37 -1.22 16.14
N PHE A 108 0.60 -0.35 15.16
CA PHE A 108 1.57 -0.62 14.09
C PHE A 108 2.66 0.44 13.94
N ILE A 109 2.29 1.72 13.91
CA ILE A 109 3.19 2.85 13.68
C ILE A 109 4.13 3.01 14.87
N ILE A 110 5.42 3.24 14.58
CA ILE A 110 6.45 3.54 15.57
C ILE A 110 7.04 4.90 15.19
N PRO A 111 6.75 5.97 15.96
CA PRO A 111 7.20 7.31 15.63
C PRO A 111 8.71 7.40 15.37
N GLY A 112 9.09 8.01 14.25
CA GLY A 112 10.47 8.17 13.81
C GLY A 112 11.13 6.90 13.23
N GLU A 113 10.46 5.75 13.26
CA GLU A 113 11.06 4.49 12.81
C GLU A 113 10.21 3.70 11.78
N LEU A 114 8.89 3.73 11.91
CA LEU A 114 7.91 3.11 11.02
C LEU A 114 6.70 4.02 10.94
N GLU A 115 6.56 4.73 9.82
CA GLU A 115 5.59 5.82 9.67
C GLU A 115 4.70 5.57 8.46
N LEU A 116 3.40 5.83 8.60
CA LEU A 116 2.48 5.93 7.48
C LEU A 116 2.71 7.27 6.77
N THR A 117 2.95 7.24 5.47
CA THR A 117 3.24 8.43 4.65
C THR A 117 2.13 8.72 3.66
N GLU A 118 1.35 7.72 3.28
CA GLU A 118 0.20 7.94 2.41
C GLU A 118 -0.88 6.89 2.62
N MET A 119 -2.14 7.30 2.48
CA MET A 119 -3.25 6.39 2.30
C MET A 119 -4.11 6.92 1.16
N ARG A 120 -4.31 6.10 0.13
CA ARG A 120 -5.15 6.42 -1.02
C ARG A 120 -6.33 5.47 -1.09
N LEU A 121 -7.51 5.99 -1.40
CA LEU A 121 -8.56 5.14 -1.91
C LEU A 121 -8.26 4.81 -3.37
N THR A 122 -8.59 3.60 -3.80
CA THR A 122 -8.38 3.22 -5.20
C THR A 122 -9.21 4.12 -6.13
N GLY A 123 -8.56 4.79 -7.09
CA GLY A 123 -9.12 5.94 -7.80
C GLY A 123 -8.36 7.27 -7.61
N GLU A 124 -7.15 7.23 -7.05
CA GLU A 124 -6.14 8.30 -6.93
C GLU A 124 -6.31 9.34 -5.82
N PHE A 125 -7.44 9.38 -5.11
CA PHE A 125 -7.61 10.34 -4.02
C PHE A 125 -6.78 9.95 -2.80
N SER A 126 -5.79 10.79 -2.45
CA SER A 126 -5.13 10.73 -1.15
C SER A 126 -6.10 11.20 -0.08
N ILE A 127 -6.33 10.35 0.92
CA ILE A 127 -7.26 10.57 2.03
C ILE A 127 -6.54 10.68 3.37
N TYR A 128 -5.21 10.68 3.34
CA TYR A 128 -4.34 10.89 4.48
C TYR A 128 -3.19 11.81 4.10
N ALA A 129 -3.10 12.93 4.80
CA ALA A 129 -1.94 13.80 4.77
C ALA A 129 -1.09 13.48 6.01
N PRO A 130 0.13 12.92 5.86
CA PRO A 130 1.04 12.79 6.98
C PRO A 130 1.42 14.18 7.49
N GLY A 131 1.56 14.32 8.80
CA GLY A 131 2.22 15.49 9.39
C GLY A 131 3.72 15.50 9.10
N SER A 132 4.42 16.51 9.59
CA SER A 132 5.89 16.64 9.52
C SER A 132 6.55 16.51 10.90
N ASP A 133 5.92 15.75 11.78
CA ASP A 133 6.20 15.63 13.21
C ASP A 133 7.43 14.76 13.55
N SER A 134 7.99 14.04 12.58
CA SER A 134 9.22 13.27 12.74
C SER A 134 10.22 13.50 11.59
N GLU A 135 11.51 13.32 11.85
CA GLU A 135 12.56 13.40 10.82
C GLU A 135 12.30 12.42 9.67
N LEU A 136 11.77 11.23 9.99
CA LEU A 136 11.45 10.21 8.99
C LEU A 136 10.33 10.68 8.06
N LYS A 137 9.29 11.34 8.58
CA LYS A 137 8.22 11.95 7.77
C LYS A 137 8.72 13.10 6.91
N GLN A 138 9.59 13.96 7.44
CA GLN A 138 10.19 15.05 6.67
C GLN A 138 11.02 14.54 5.47
N ARG A 139 11.64 13.37 5.63
CA ARG A 139 12.43 12.72 4.58
C ARG A 139 11.65 11.70 3.75
N ALA A 140 10.36 11.49 4.01
CA ALA A 140 9.57 10.45 3.38
C ALA A 140 9.59 10.52 1.85
N LEU A 141 9.48 11.73 1.29
CA LEU A 141 9.52 11.95 -0.16
C LEU A 141 10.88 11.54 -0.75
N GLN A 142 11.97 11.92 -0.10
CA GLN A 142 13.31 11.51 -0.52
C GLN A 142 13.47 9.99 -0.46
N VAL A 143 13.06 9.37 0.65
CA VAL A 143 13.15 7.90 0.81
C VAL A 143 12.32 7.17 -0.25
N ARG A 144 11.15 7.71 -0.60
CA ARG A 144 10.28 7.20 -1.66
C ARG A 144 10.99 7.25 -3.02
N ASP A 145 11.53 8.41 -3.38
CA ASP A 145 12.22 8.60 -4.66
C ASP A 145 13.45 7.68 -4.78
N ASP A 146 14.25 7.60 -3.72
CA ASP A 146 15.42 6.72 -3.63
C ASP A 146 15.04 5.23 -3.73
N SER A 147 13.97 4.83 -3.06
CA SER A 147 13.46 3.45 -3.10
C SER A 147 12.96 3.07 -4.50
N ILE A 148 12.23 3.98 -5.16
CA ILE A 148 11.73 3.77 -6.53
C ILE A 148 12.90 3.72 -7.53
N ALA A 149 13.89 4.60 -7.39
CA ALA A 149 15.07 4.62 -8.24
C ALA A 149 15.88 3.33 -8.11
N THR A 150 16.09 2.87 -6.86
CA THR A 150 16.78 1.61 -6.56
C THR A 150 16.06 0.40 -7.18
N PHE A 151 14.74 0.31 -6.98
CA PHE A 151 13.93 -0.75 -7.56
C PHE A 151 14.02 -0.76 -9.09
N LYS A 152 13.91 0.41 -9.74
CA LYS A 152 14.06 0.51 -11.20
C LYS A 152 15.43 0.05 -11.66
N ALA A 153 16.50 0.42 -10.97
CA ALA A 153 17.87 0.01 -11.33
C ALA A 153 18.10 -1.50 -11.18
N GLN A 154 17.47 -2.14 -10.19
CA GLN A 154 17.58 -3.59 -9.96
C GLN A 154 16.76 -4.41 -10.97
N HIS A 155 15.64 -3.86 -11.46
CA HIS A 155 14.71 -4.56 -12.34
C HIS A 155 14.79 -4.16 -13.82
N GLN A 156 15.48 -3.06 -14.15
CA GLN A 156 15.89 -2.74 -15.51
C GLN A 156 17.30 -3.28 -15.72
N ALA A 157 17.41 -4.49 -16.25
CA ALA A 157 18.69 -4.98 -16.77
C ALA A 157 19.26 -3.94 -17.76
N PRO A 158 20.58 -3.69 -17.78
CA PRO A 158 21.17 -2.87 -18.82
C PRO A 158 20.89 -3.57 -20.15
N THR A 159 20.12 -2.93 -21.04
CA THR A 159 20.01 -3.34 -22.44
C THR A 159 21.43 -3.43 -22.98
N THR A 160 21.95 -4.65 -23.04
CA THR A 160 23.26 -4.92 -23.60
C THR A 160 23.11 -4.66 -25.09
N THR A 161 23.58 -3.50 -25.54
CA THR A 161 23.76 -3.22 -26.97
C THR A 161 24.69 -4.29 -27.51
N VAL A 162 24.12 -5.29 -28.19
CA VAL A 162 24.89 -6.24 -28.98
C VAL A 162 25.59 -5.42 -30.07
N PRO A 163 26.94 -5.43 -30.16
CA PRO A 163 27.60 -4.77 -31.26
C PRO A 163 27.18 -5.46 -32.55
N HIS A 164 26.64 -4.70 -33.51
CA HIS A 164 26.42 -5.18 -34.86
C HIS A 164 27.77 -5.59 -35.46
N THR A 165 28.07 -6.89 -35.49
CA THR A 165 29.12 -7.43 -36.34
C THR A 165 28.65 -7.30 -37.78
N THR A 166 29.18 -6.31 -38.50
CA THR A 166 29.14 -6.25 -39.96
C THR A 166 29.86 -7.47 -40.51
N ALA A 167 29.11 -8.48 -40.96
CA ALA A 167 29.66 -9.58 -41.74
C ALA A 167 30.02 -9.05 -43.15
N GLN A 168 31.31 -9.05 -43.46
CA GLN A 168 31.83 -8.85 -44.82
C GLN A 168 31.44 -10.04 -45.73
N PRO A 169 31.25 -9.81 -47.05
CA PRO A 169 30.89 -10.87 -47.98
C PRO A 169 32.10 -11.76 -48.30
N PHE A 170 31.90 -13.08 -48.30
CA PHE A 170 32.88 -14.07 -48.74
C PHE A 170 33.09 -14.00 -50.27
N PRO A 171 34.32 -14.22 -50.78
CA PRO A 171 34.56 -14.37 -52.22
C PRO A 171 34.41 -15.83 -52.67
N GLY A 172 33.70 -16.02 -53.79
CA GLY A 172 33.93 -17.02 -54.84
C GLY A 172 33.96 -18.51 -54.50
N GLN A 173 33.05 -19.28 -55.10
CA GLN A 173 33.34 -20.14 -56.26
C GLN A 173 32.04 -20.51 -56.99
#